data_AF-A0A7W1F1S1-F1
#
_entry.id   AF-A0A7W1F1S1-F1
#
_cell.length_a   1.000
_cell.length_b   1.000
_cell.length_c   1.000
_cell.angle_alpha   90.00
_cell.angle_beta   90.00
_cell.angle_gamma   90.00
#
_symmetry.space_group_name_H-M   'P 1'
#
loop_
_entity.id
_entity.type
_entity.pdbx_description
1 polymer ?
#
loop_
_entity_poly.entity_id
_entity_poly.type
_entity_poly.pdbx_seq_one_letter_code
_entity_poly.pdbx_strand_id
1 'polypeptide(L)'
;MAILRPPYDMAKLNDLIQRYLADNGLTARAFAERVDMSYPTLLSLINKGHVPRKVEHREAIRAALGLDPAAWAGALASSSRDGVQLPSEGPLNLQQMIVKALYANGFSEQTFARSSGIPYPTLLGVTRKGALPRTDTIERMAEGLNLDPDELNRAVERSRQLRREDAPEVTMAADSGGESSPVQRLSALLKRRGLSLAAFAREHEIPYLALMRVVTTGSHPHRDEVLEQLAKALAMTDTQPSDSDTERAGADAPVTPLQAALRKLIDDRHLTMKAFAELADLSVLTATRLVKQGTLPSRAATHQKLRTLLNLSESAYTDLLARSAGPAGTPVASEEGDDFQHRETDEIVPQGDNASALYRRSDLARDAGKDPKAQVVDIIGRLNPRQLQALHQFLVTML
;
A
#
# COMPACT_ATOMS: atom_id res chain seq x y z
N MET A 1 5.89 42.68 -8.20
CA MET A 1 5.32 41.34 -8.39
C MET A 1 4.22 41.15 -7.36
N ALA A 2 2.99 40.88 -7.78
CA ALA A 2 1.92 40.54 -6.86
C ALA A 2 2.09 39.07 -6.44
N ILE A 3 2.29 38.82 -5.14
CA ILE A 3 2.30 37.46 -4.60
C ILE A 3 0.84 37.02 -4.55
N LEU A 4 0.44 36.19 -5.52
CA LEU A 4 -0.89 35.57 -5.55
C LEU A 4 -1.05 34.70 -4.28
N ARG A 5 -1.86 35.15 -3.33
CA ARG A 5 -2.40 34.33 -2.24
C ARG A 5 -3.79 33.83 -2.65
N PRO A 6 -3.92 32.63 -3.27
CA PRO A 6 -5.22 32.05 -3.55
C PRO A 6 -5.91 31.63 -2.25
N PRO A 7 -7.27 31.57 -2.23
CA PRO A 7 -7.96 30.81 -1.19
C PRO A 7 -7.52 29.34 -1.28
N TYR A 8 -7.04 28.79 -0.17
CA TYR A 8 -6.29 27.53 -0.11
C TYR A 8 -7.18 26.28 -0.15
N ASP A 9 -7.86 26.06 -1.28
CA ASP A 9 -8.06 24.70 -1.74
C ASP A 9 -6.83 24.32 -2.59
N MET A 10 -6.23 23.16 -2.34
CA MET A 10 -4.88 22.83 -2.82
C MET A 10 -4.88 22.39 -4.30
N ALA A 11 -5.05 23.38 -5.18
CA ALA A 11 -5.06 23.25 -6.63
C ALA A 11 -3.95 22.31 -7.14
N LYS A 12 -4.30 21.42 -8.06
CA LYS A 12 -3.37 20.42 -8.56
C LYS A 12 -2.31 21.09 -9.41
N LEU A 13 -1.16 20.43 -9.56
CA LEU A 13 -0.01 20.96 -10.28
C LEU A 13 -0.34 21.26 -11.76
N ASN A 14 -1.23 20.49 -12.39
CA ASN A 14 -1.72 20.79 -13.73
C ASN A 14 -2.52 22.11 -13.75
N ASP A 15 -3.37 22.36 -12.76
CA ASP A 15 -4.21 23.57 -12.66
C ASP A 15 -3.33 24.81 -12.42
N LEU A 16 -2.33 24.68 -11.53
CA LEU A 16 -1.33 25.73 -11.26
C LEU A 16 -0.52 26.08 -12.51
N ILE A 17 -0.10 25.07 -13.30
CA ILE A 17 0.62 25.30 -14.56
C ILE A 17 -0.30 25.95 -15.60
N GLN A 18 -1.53 25.46 -15.78
CA GLN A 18 -2.49 26.05 -16.73
C GLN A 18 -2.79 27.51 -16.39
N ARG A 19 -2.99 27.83 -15.11
CA ARG A 19 -3.16 29.21 -14.62
C ARG A 19 -1.93 30.06 -14.89
N TYR A 20 -0.73 29.58 -14.55
CA TYR A 20 0.52 30.29 -14.81
C TYR A 20 0.73 30.56 -16.32
N LEU A 21 0.39 29.61 -17.19
CA LEU A 21 0.45 29.79 -18.65
C LEU A 21 -0.51 30.89 -19.11
N ALA A 22 -1.75 30.89 -18.62
CA ALA A 22 -2.75 31.91 -18.94
C ALA A 22 -2.33 33.31 -18.44
N ASP A 23 -1.96 33.42 -17.16
CA ASP A 23 -1.59 34.69 -16.50
C ASP A 23 -0.35 35.35 -17.13
N ASN A 24 0.54 34.57 -17.77
CA ASN A 24 1.75 35.05 -18.44
C ASN A 24 1.66 35.06 -19.98
N GLY A 25 0.53 34.66 -20.58
CA GLY A 25 0.38 34.52 -22.03
C GLY A 25 1.36 33.52 -22.68
N LEU A 26 1.82 32.51 -21.94
CA LEU A 26 2.83 31.55 -22.39
C LEU A 26 2.18 30.32 -23.03
N THR A 27 2.78 29.83 -24.12
CA THR A 27 2.44 28.50 -24.64
C THR A 27 3.11 27.42 -23.80
N ALA A 28 2.49 26.24 -23.72
CA ALA A 28 3.10 25.08 -23.04
C ALA A 28 4.49 24.74 -23.63
N ARG A 29 4.71 24.93 -24.94
CA ARG A 29 6.03 24.74 -25.55
C ARG A 29 7.08 25.72 -25.00
N ALA A 30 6.76 27.01 -24.95
CA ALA A 30 7.66 28.03 -24.42
C ALA A 30 7.96 27.81 -22.92
N PHE A 31 6.99 27.31 -22.15
CA PHE A 31 7.22 26.94 -20.75
C PHE A 31 8.11 25.70 -20.62
N ALA A 32 7.93 24.68 -21.47
CA ALA A 32 8.78 23.48 -21.49
C ALA A 32 10.25 23.85 -21.79
N GLU A 33 10.47 24.72 -22.78
CA GLU A 33 11.79 25.26 -23.13
C GLU A 33 12.38 26.08 -21.96
N ARG A 34 11.58 26.90 -21.26
CA ARG A 34 12.01 27.70 -20.10
C ARG A 34 12.43 26.88 -18.88
N VAL A 35 11.85 25.69 -18.67
CA VAL A 35 12.18 24.80 -17.53
C VAL A 35 13.13 23.64 -17.93
N ASP A 36 13.75 23.73 -19.11
CA ASP A 36 14.64 22.71 -19.70
C ASP A 36 14.06 21.29 -19.64
N MET A 37 12.78 21.14 -20.04
CA MET A 37 12.10 19.84 -20.11
C MET A 37 11.53 19.58 -21.50
N SER A 38 11.50 18.30 -21.89
CA SER A 38 10.90 17.94 -23.18
C SER A 38 9.39 18.22 -23.18
N TYR A 39 8.91 18.85 -24.26
CA TYR A 39 7.51 19.22 -24.45
C TYR A 39 6.51 18.05 -24.22
N PRO A 40 6.77 16.80 -24.65
CA PRO A 40 5.90 15.66 -24.33
C PRO A 40 5.79 15.37 -22.82
N THR A 41 6.85 15.60 -22.04
CA THR A 41 6.82 15.43 -20.58
C THR A 41 5.91 16.47 -19.93
N LEU A 42 5.98 17.74 -20.37
CA LEU A 42 5.08 18.78 -19.89
C LEU A 42 3.63 18.53 -20.29
N LEU A 43 3.36 18.12 -21.54
CA LEU A 43 2.00 17.76 -21.96
C LEU A 43 1.43 16.59 -21.15
N SER A 44 2.26 15.60 -20.80
CA SER A 44 1.85 14.50 -19.92
C SER A 44 1.45 15.00 -18.52
N LEU A 45 2.16 15.99 -17.98
CA LEU A 45 1.81 16.64 -16.72
C LEU A 45 0.52 17.46 -16.83
N ILE A 46 0.38 18.32 -17.85
CA ILE A 46 -0.78 19.20 -18.03
C ILE A 46 -2.07 18.40 -18.31
N ASN A 47 -1.99 17.37 -19.16
CA ASN A 47 -3.17 16.65 -19.66
C ASN A 47 -3.54 15.41 -18.82
N LYS A 48 -2.58 14.82 -18.08
CA LYS A 48 -2.79 13.57 -17.32
C LYS A 48 -2.41 13.67 -15.83
N GLY A 49 -1.97 14.84 -15.36
CA GLY A 49 -1.46 15.02 -14.00
C GLY A 49 -0.16 14.26 -13.70
N HIS A 50 0.54 13.72 -14.71
CA HIS A 50 1.71 12.88 -14.48
C HIS A 50 2.95 13.70 -14.06
N VAL A 51 3.21 13.73 -12.75
CA VAL A 51 4.39 14.36 -12.15
C VAL A 51 5.70 13.80 -12.75
N PRO A 52 6.65 14.65 -13.19
CA PRO A 52 7.94 14.22 -13.69
C PRO A 52 8.76 13.44 -12.65
N ARG A 53 9.38 12.32 -13.08
CA ARG A 53 10.21 11.48 -12.19
C ARG A 53 11.57 12.09 -11.83
N LYS A 54 12.10 12.96 -12.70
CA LYS A 54 13.40 13.63 -12.50
C LYS A 54 13.26 14.75 -11.45
N VAL A 55 14.22 14.84 -10.53
CA VAL A 55 14.23 15.86 -9.48
C VAL A 55 14.44 17.25 -10.09
N GLU A 56 15.31 17.31 -11.09
CA GLU A 56 15.70 18.53 -11.80
C GLU A 56 14.48 19.20 -12.47
N HIS A 57 13.64 18.40 -13.15
CA HIS A 57 12.41 18.90 -13.75
C HIS A 57 11.39 19.37 -12.70
N ARG A 58 11.30 18.68 -11.54
CA ARG A 58 10.41 19.06 -10.44
C ARG A 58 10.82 20.41 -9.84
N GLU A 59 12.12 20.61 -9.57
CA GLU A 59 12.65 21.88 -9.08
C GLU A 59 12.55 23.02 -10.10
N ALA A 60 12.80 22.74 -11.39
CA ALA A 60 12.66 23.75 -12.45
C ALA A 60 11.21 24.25 -12.59
N ILE A 61 10.23 23.35 -12.51
CA ILE A 61 8.80 23.70 -12.48
C ILE A 61 8.48 24.50 -11.21
N ARG A 62 8.90 24.03 -10.01
CA ARG A 62 8.67 24.73 -8.74
C ARG A 62 9.20 26.16 -8.78
N ALA A 63 10.45 26.34 -9.24
CA ALA A 63 11.09 27.64 -9.35
C ALA A 63 10.41 28.55 -10.39
N ALA A 64 10.01 28.01 -11.54
CA ALA A 64 9.30 28.77 -12.57
C ALA A 64 7.90 29.23 -12.12
N LEU A 65 7.19 28.42 -11.33
CA LEU A 65 5.90 28.77 -10.72
C LEU A 65 6.04 29.69 -9.49
N GLY A 66 7.26 29.94 -9.01
CA GLY A 66 7.51 30.76 -7.82
C GLY A 66 7.02 30.14 -6.51
N LEU A 67 6.88 28.81 -6.46
CA LEU A 67 6.33 28.10 -5.30
C LEU A 67 7.40 27.85 -4.23
N ASP A 68 7.04 28.16 -2.97
CA ASP A 68 7.82 27.72 -1.82
C ASP A 68 7.74 26.19 -1.61
N PRO A 69 8.64 25.58 -0.81
CA PRO A 69 8.65 24.13 -0.62
C PRO A 69 7.36 23.54 -0.01
N ALA A 70 6.61 24.31 0.79
CA ALA A 70 5.38 23.83 1.42
C ALA A 70 4.20 23.86 0.45
N ALA A 71 4.05 24.95 -0.32
CA ALA A 71 3.07 25.04 -1.41
C ALA A 71 3.35 23.99 -2.50
N TRP A 72 4.63 23.73 -2.79
CA TRP A 72 5.05 22.68 -3.71
C TRP A 72 4.69 21.27 -3.22
N ALA A 73 4.97 20.96 -1.95
CA ALA A 73 4.58 19.70 -1.34
C ALA A 73 3.05 19.50 -1.37
N GLY A 74 2.30 20.58 -1.12
CA GLY A 74 0.84 20.64 -1.32
C GLY A 74 0.38 20.22 -2.71
N ALA A 75 0.86 20.92 -3.74
CA ALA A 75 0.52 20.66 -5.13
C ALA A 75 0.93 19.26 -5.60
N LEU A 76 2.06 18.72 -5.12
CA LEU A 76 2.49 17.36 -5.42
C LEU A 76 1.60 16.30 -4.75
N ALA A 77 1.21 16.50 -3.49
CA ALA A 77 0.34 15.59 -2.77
C ALA A 77 -1.05 15.48 -3.43
N SER A 78 -1.66 16.62 -3.79
CA SER A 78 -2.97 16.66 -4.48
C SER A 78 -2.92 16.13 -5.93
N SER A 79 -1.74 16.11 -6.56
CA SER A 79 -1.52 15.57 -7.92
C SER A 79 -1.10 14.09 -7.94
N SER A 80 -0.88 13.47 -6.79
CA SER A 80 -0.55 12.05 -6.70
C SER A 80 -1.77 11.18 -7.06
N ARG A 81 -1.54 9.97 -7.61
CA ARG A 81 -2.63 9.08 -8.06
C ARG A 81 -3.61 8.73 -6.94
N ASP A 82 -3.07 8.54 -5.74
CA ASP A 82 -3.79 8.13 -4.54
C ASP A 82 -4.00 9.37 -3.62
N GLY A 83 -4.28 10.52 -4.26
CA GLY A 83 -4.21 11.90 -3.76
C GLY A 83 -4.38 12.12 -2.25
N VAL A 84 -3.26 12.27 -1.53
CA VAL A 84 -3.29 12.64 -0.11
C VAL A 84 -3.63 14.12 0.02
N GLN A 85 -4.83 14.42 0.50
CA GLN A 85 -5.23 15.79 0.83
C GLN A 85 -4.44 16.29 2.05
N LEU A 86 -3.64 17.33 1.84
CA LEU A 86 -2.97 18.07 2.91
C LEU A 86 -3.86 19.26 3.29
N PRO A 87 -4.43 19.32 4.50
CA PRO A 87 -5.23 20.46 4.92
C PRO A 87 -4.34 21.70 5.04
N SER A 88 -4.92 22.85 4.71
CA SER A 88 -4.26 24.16 4.78
C SER A 88 -4.03 24.63 6.22
N GLU A 89 -4.94 24.27 7.13
CA GLU A 89 -4.89 24.56 8.55
C GLU A 89 -5.16 23.32 9.41
N GLY A 90 -4.75 23.37 10.67
CA GLY A 90 -4.92 22.26 11.62
C GLY A 90 -3.78 21.23 11.61
N PRO A 91 -3.82 20.24 12.52
CA PRO A 91 -2.71 19.34 12.75
C PRO A 91 -2.73 18.16 11.75
N LEU A 92 -1.58 17.84 11.14
CA LEU A 92 -1.46 16.81 10.10
C LEU A 92 -1.38 15.39 10.67
N ASN A 93 -2.12 14.43 10.11
CA ASN A 93 -2.00 13.02 10.49
C ASN A 93 -0.65 12.43 10.01
N LEU A 94 -0.30 11.20 10.41
CA LEU A 94 1.01 10.60 10.10
C LEU A 94 1.31 10.56 8.59
N GLN A 95 0.33 10.16 7.78
CA GLN A 95 0.45 10.07 6.32
C GLN A 95 0.69 11.44 5.71
N GLN A 96 -0.13 12.43 6.09
CA GLN A 96 -0.05 13.80 5.61
C GLN A 96 1.30 14.44 5.99
N MET A 97 1.75 14.25 7.24
CA MET A 97 3.03 14.77 7.73
C MET A 97 4.22 14.19 6.94
N ILE A 98 4.27 12.87 6.76
CA ILE A 98 5.36 12.20 6.02
C ILE A 98 5.35 12.59 4.54
N VAL A 99 4.19 12.63 3.89
CA VAL A 99 4.09 13.04 2.47
C VAL A 99 4.51 14.49 2.28
N LYS A 100 4.07 15.40 3.16
CA LYS A 100 4.48 16.81 3.15
C LYS A 100 6.00 16.95 3.30
N ALA A 101 6.60 16.26 4.26
CA ALA A 101 8.03 16.32 4.53
C ALA A 101 8.89 15.67 3.43
N LEU A 102 8.45 14.54 2.86
CA LEU A 102 9.10 13.90 1.70
C LEU A 102 9.24 14.88 0.53
N TYR A 103 8.14 15.54 0.15
CA TYR A 103 8.14 16.45 -1.00
C TYR A 103 8.78 17.80 -0.70
N ALA A 104 8.68 18.32 0.53
CA ALA A 104 9.40 19.53 0.95
C ALA A 104 10.93 19.32 0.93
N ASN A 105 11.40 18.11 1.25
CA ASN A 105 12.81 17.71 1.17
C ASN A 105 13.23 17.24 -0.24
N GLY A 106 12.35 17.34 -1.26
CA GLY A 106 12.64 16.97 -2.65
C GLY A 106 12.73 15.46 -2.93
N PHE A 107 12.49 14.61 -1.94
CA PHE A 107 12.56 13.15 -2.11
C PHE A 107 11.42 12.62 -3.00
N SER A 108 11.63 11.42 -3.53
CA SER A 108 10.55 10.51 -3.90
C SER A 108 10.53 9.38 -2.86
N GLU A 109 9.43 8.64 -2.80
CA GLU A 109 9.29 7.50 -1.90
C GLU A 109 10.43 6.48 -2.14
N GLN A 110 10.81 6.26 -3.41
CA GLN A 110 11.89 5.33 -3.75
C GLN A 110 13.27 5.84 -3.34
N THR A 111 13.56 7.14 -3.47
CA THR A 111 14.86 7.69 -3.04
C THR A 111 14.96 7.76 -1.52
N PHE A 112 13.87 8.10 -0.82
CA PHE A 112 13.83 8.12 0.63
C PHE A 112 13.95 6.72 1.24
N ALA A 113 13.25 5.71 0.70
CA ALA A 113 13.38 4.32 1.13
C ALA A 113 14.84 3.83 1.03
N ARG A 114 15.55 4.20 -0.06
CA ARG A 114 16.96 3.86 -0.26
C ARG A 114 17.89 4.56 0.75
N SER A 115 17.67 5.83 1.07
CA SER A 115 18.56 6.59 1.97
C SER A 115 18.29 6.31 3.46
N SER A 116 17.04 6.07 3.86
CA SER A 116 16.65 5.75 5.24
C SER A 116 16.82 4.26 5.62
N GLY A 117 17.07 3.40 4.64
CA GLY A 117 17.09 1.93 4.85
C GLY A 117 15.72 1.34 5.17
N ILE A 118 14.62 2.10 5.02
CA ILE A 118 13.25 1.62 5.23
C ILE A 118 12.80 0.86 3.97
N PRO A 119 12.23 -0.36 4.10
CA PRO A 119 11.72 -1.09 2.94
C PRO A 119 10.68 -0.29 2.16
N TYR A 120 10.88 -0.16 0.84
CA TYR A 120 10.00 0.59 -0.04
C TYR A 120 8.49 0.20 0.07
N PRO A 121 8.11 -1.09 0.19
CA PRO A 121 6.71 -1.46 0.43
C PRO A 121 6.14 -0.92 1.74
N THR A 122 6.95 -0.82 2.80
CA THR A 122 6.54 -0.24 4.08
C THR A 122 6.24 1.24 3.91
N LEU A 123 7.14 2.00 3.26
CA LEU A 123 6.92 3.42 3.00
C LEU A 123 5.68 3.66 2.12
N LEU A 124 5.47 2.86 1.06
CA LEU A 124 4.25 2.93 0.24
C LEU A 124 2.98 2.64 1.06
N GLY A 125 3.05 1.69 1.99
CA GLY A 125 1.97 1.44 2.93
C GLY A 125 1.60 2.71 3.72
N VAL A 126 2.61 3.40 4.26
CA VAL A 126 2.40 4.65 5.03
C VAL A 126 1.88 5.77 4.14
N THR A 127 2.51 6.05 2.99
CA THR A 127 2.17 7.22 2.16
C THR A 127 0.88 7.08 1.37
N ARG A 128 0.43 5.86 1.05
CA ARG A 128 -0.79 5.61 0.25
C ARG A 128 -1.96 5.07 1.05
N LYS A 129 -1.72 4.11 1.94
CA LYS A 129 -2.75 3.42 2.74
C LYS A 129 -2.82 3.91 4.19
N GLY A 130 -2.12 5.01 4.47
CA GLY A 130 -1.96 5.56 5.83
C GLY A 130 -1.40 4.57 6.84
N ALA A 131 -0.69 3.52 6.41
CA ALA A 131 -0.22 2.43 7.28
C ALA A 131 0.49 2.96 8.53
N LEU A 132 0.23 2.35 9.69
CA LEU A 132 0.99 2.63 10.91
C LEU A 132 2.13 1.61 10.97
N PRO A 133 3.39 2.02 10.77
CA PRO A 133 4.52 1.11 10.84
C PRO A 133 4.94 0.87 12.30
N ARG A 134 5.98 0.07 12.51
CA ARG A 134 6.56 -0.21 13.84
C ARG A 134 7.35 1.02 14.35
N THR A 135 7.52 1.12 15.66
CA THR A 135 8.18 2.27 16.32
C THR A 135 9.59 2.55 15.77
N ASP A 136 10.41 1.53 15.58
CA ASP A 136 11.76 1.61 14.98
C ASP A 136 11.75 2.21 13.56
N THR A 137 10.66 1.99 12.81
CA THR A 137 10.47 2.54 11.48
C THR A 137 10.00 4.00 11.56
N ILE A 138 9.16 4.35 12.55
CA ILE A 138 8.71 5.73 12.80
C ILE A 138 9.91 6.61 13.18
N GLU A 139 10.79 6.12 14.06
CA GLU A 139 12.02 6.81 14.47
C GLU A 139 12.94 7.12 13.28
N ARG A 140 13.18 6.13 12.39
CA ARG A 140 13.96 6.36 11.15
C ARG A 140 13.28 7.31 10.16
N MET A 141 11.95 7.35 10.13
CA MET A 141 11.21 8.36 9.35
C MET A 141 11.40 9.75 9.95
N ALA A 142 11.41 9.87 11.28
CA ALA A 142 11.65 11.12 11.99
C ALA A 142 13.04 11.68 11.67
N GLU A 143 14.07 10.87 11.87
CA GLU A 143 15.48 11.21 11.62
C GLU A 143 15.70 11.56 10.14
N GLY A 144 15.29 10.68 9.22
CA GLY A 144 15.54 10.84 7.80
C GLY A 144 14.80 12.03 7.15
N LEU A 145 13.69 12.49 7.75
CA LEU A 145 12.91 13.64 7.28
C LEU A 145 13.13 14.91 8.12
N ASN A 146 13.94 14.83 9.18
CA ASN A 146 14.15 15.88 10.18
C ASN A 146 12.82 16.41 10.77
N LEU A 147 11.98 15.48 11.23
CA LEU A 147 10.71 15.76 11.91
C LEU A 147 10.90 15.83 13.43
N ASP A 148 10.12 16.68 14.09
CA ASP A 148 10.01 16.69 15.55
C ASP A 148 9.38 15.37 16.03
N PRO A 149 10.06 14.57 16.89
CA PRO A 149 9.50 13.34 17.43
C PRO A 149 8.20 13.56 18.23
N ASP A 150 8.03 14.70 18.90
CA ASP A 150 6.81 14.98 19.66
C ASP A 150 5.62 15.26 18.73
N GLU A 151 5.81 16.07 17.69
CA GLU A 151 4.78 16.29 16.66
C GLU A 151 4.43 14.99 15.92
N LEU A 152 5.44 14.16 15.62
CA LEU A 152 5.25 12.87 14.96
C LEU A 152 4.46 11.89 15.83
N ASN A 153 4.76 11.80 17.13
CA ASN A 153 3.98 10.97 18.06
C ASN A 153 2.51 11.41 18.12
N ARG A 154 2.24 12.72 18.20
CA ARG A 154 0.87 13.25 18.12
C ARG A 154 0.19 12.95 16.77
N ALA A 155 0.95 12.87 15.67
CA ALA A 155 0.43 12.48 14.36
C ALA A 155 0.10 10.98 14.26
N VAL A 156 0.92 10.13 14.88
CA VAL A 156 0.65 8.68 15.05
C VAL A 156 -0.63 8.46 15.86
N GLU A 157 -0.83 9.18 16.96
CA GLU A 157 -2.03 9.08 17.79
C GLU A 157 -3.29 9.47 17.03
N ARG A 158 -3.26 10.58 16.28
CA ARG A 158 -4.39 11.01 15.45
C ARG A 158 -4.68 10.03 14.31
N SER A 159 -3.66 9.44 13.68
CA SER A 159 -3.83 8.33 12.74
C SER A 159 -4.36 7.04 13.38
N ARG A 160 -4.19 6.83 14.69
CA ARG A 160 -4.85 5.72 15.43
C ARG A 160 -6.32 6.04 15.75
N GLN A 161 -6.65 7.29 16.03
CA GLN A 161 -8.02 7.75 16.31
C GLN A 161 -8.90 7.64 15.06
N LEU A 162 -8.48 8.26 13.94
CA LEU A 162 -9.20 8.20 12.66
C LEU A 162 -9.55 6.77 12.24
N ARG A 163 -8.63 5.81 12.44
CA ARG A 163 -8.87 4.39 12.14
C ARG A 163 -9.84 3.65 13.05
N ARG A 164 -10.12 4.18 14.24
CA ARG A 164 -11.16 3.67 15.14
C ARG A 164 -12.52 4.22 14.75
N GLU A 165 -12.56 5.41 14.16
CA GLU A 165 -13.75 6.10 13.67
C GLU A 165 -14.16 5.57 12.28
N ASP A 166 -13.20 5.38 11.36
CA ASP A 166 -13.40 4.78 10.03
C ASP A 166 -13.61 3.24 10.08
N ALA A 167 -13.47 2.61 11.24
CA ALA A 167 -13.84 1.21 11.39
C ALA A 167 -15.36 1.12 11.28
N PRO A 168 -15.93 0.39 10.29
CA PRO A 168 -17.36 0.43 10.04
C PRO A 168 -18.13 0.07 11.30
N GLU A 169 -18.97 1.00 11.77
CA GLU A 169 -20.00 0.68 12.75
C GLU A 169 -20.83 -0.45 12.14
N VAL A 170 -20.75 -1.63 12.75
CA VAL A 170 -21.53 -2.78 12.33
C VAL A 170 -22.98 -2.48 12.72
N THR A 171 -23.69 -1.84 11.80
CA THR A 171 -25.11 -1.52 11.92
C THR A 171 -25.88 -2.85 11.95
N MET A 172 -26.15 -3.31 13.16
CA MET A 172 -26.83 -4.58 13.40
C MET A 172 -28.28 -4.45 12.94
N ALA A 173 -28.55 -4.93 11.72
CA ALA A 173 -29.90 -5.08 11.21
C ALA A 173 -30.63 -6.11 12.09
N ALA A 174 -31.56 -5.63 12.91
CA ALA A 174 -32.42 -6.47 13.72
C ALA A 174 -33.45 -7.17 12.84
N ASP A 175 -33.40 -8.50 12.77
CA ASP A 175 -34.56 -9.35 13.14
C ASP A 175 -34.29 -10.85 12.98
N SER A 176 -34.64 -11.61 14.03
CA SER A 176 -35.08 -13.01 14.11
C SER A 176 -34.53 -13.69 15.38
N GLY A 177 -35.40 -14.23 16.24
CA GLY A 177 -35.04 -14.85 17.53
C GLY A 177 -34.59 -16.30 17.41
N GLY A 178 -33.74 -16.79 18.33
CA GLY A 178 -33.21 -18.16 18.31
C GLY A 178 -31.72 -18.30 18.67
N GLU A 179 -31.44 -18.28 19.97
CA GLU A 179 -30.20 -18.74 20.61
C GLU A 179 -28.88 -18.06 20.18
N SER A 180 -28.47 -17.10 21.01
CA SER A 180 -27.20 -16.39 20.96
C SER A 180 -26.01 -17.34 20.92
N SER A 181 -25.36 -17.39 19.74
CA SER A 181 -24.22 -18.25 19.43
C SER A 181 -23.14 -18.18 20.52
N PRO A 182 -22.52 -19.32 20.91
CA PRO A 182 -21.50 -19.35 21.97
C PRO A 182 -20.30 -18.43 21.69
N VAL A 183 -20.02 -18.13 20.42
CA VAL A 183 -18.98 -17.14 20.03
C VAL A 183 -19.32 -15.73 20.53
N GLN A 184 -20.59 -15.34 20.47
CA GLN A 184 -21.03 -14.02 20.94
C GLN A 184 -21.01 -13.95 22.46
N ARG A 185 -21.49 -15.00 23.15
CA ARG A 185 -21.41 -15.08 24.62
C ARG A 185 -19.96 -14.95 25.10
N LEU A 186 -19.04 -15.68 24.47
CA LEU A 186 -17.61 -15.57 24.72
C LEU A 186 -17.07 -14.15 24.42
N SER A 187 -17.43 -13.57 23.27
CA SER A 187 -16.95 -12.24 22.87
C SER A 187 -17.47 -11.11 23.77
N ALA A 188 -18.73 -11.20 24.21
CA ALA A 188 -19.34 -10.28 25.17
C ALA A 188 -18.69 -10.42 26.56
N LEU A 189 -18.44 -11.64 27.01
CA LEU A 189 -17.76 -11.93 28.29
C LEU A 189 -16.33 -11.36 28.29
N LEU A 190 -15.55 -11.60 27.23
CA LEU A 190 -14.20 -11.05 27.07
C LEU A 190 -14.20 -9.53 27.14
N LYS A 191 -15.13 -8.86 26.43
CA LYS A 191 -15.32 -7.40 26.49
C LYS A 191 -15.69 -6.94 27.91
N ARG A 192 -16.70 -7.56 28.55
CA ARG A 192 -17.18 -7.21 29.90
C ARG A 192 -16.10 -7.35 30.98
N ARG A 193 -15.21 -8.34 30.85
CA ARG A 193 -14.08 -8.56 31.78
C ARG A 193 -12.78 -7.82 31.38
N GLY A 194 -12.72 -7.18 30.22
CA GLY A 194 -11.49 -6.57 29.70
C GLY A 194 -10.36 -7.58 29.41
N LEU A 195 -10.70 -8.86 29.22
CA LEU A 195 -9.73 -9.94 29.05
C LEU A 195 -9.42 -10.17 27.57
N SER A 196 -8.14 -10.46 27.28
CA SER A 196 -7.76 -10.96 25.96
C SER A 196 -8.10 -12.46 25.83
N LEU A 197 -8.31 -12.92 24.60
CA LEU A 197 -8.58 -14.32 24.29
C LEU A 197 -7.52 -15.28 24.86
N ALA A 198 -6.26 -14.85 24.89
CA ALA A 198 -5.13 -15.61 25.45
C ALA A 198 -5.01 -15.52 26.99
N ALA A 199 -5.64 -14.54 27.64
CA ALA A 199 -5.80 -14.51 29.10
C ALA A 199 -6.88 -15.50 29.52
N PHE A 200 -8.07 -15.40 28.92
CA PHE A 200 -9.22 -16.27 29.18
C PHE A 200 -8.90 -17.76 28.91
N ALA A 201 -8.20 -18.06 27.81
CA ALA A 201 -7.73 -19.41 27.50
C ALA A 201 -6.86 -20.01 28.64
N ARG A 202 -6.02 -19.19 29.28
CA ARG A 202 -5.19 -19.63 30.41
C ARG A 202 -5.97 -19.72 31.73
N GLU A 203 -6.88 -18.77 31.98
CA GLU A 203 -7.72 -18.73 33.19
C GLU A 203 -8.63 -19.97 33.31
N HIS A 204 -9.12 -20.49 32.20
CA HIS A 204 -10.01 -21.65 32.15
C HIS A 204 -9.36 -22.94 31.62
N GLU A 205 -8.03 -22.96 31.49
CA GLU A 205 -7.24 -24.11 30.99
C GLU A 205 -7.65 -24.61 29.58
N ILE A 206 -8.30 -23.76 28.79
CA ILE A 206 -8.78 -24.05 27.43
C ILE A 206 -7.63 -23.89 26.42
N PRO A 207 -7.35 -24.87 25.54
CA PRO A 207 -6.35 -24.72 24.49
C PRO A 207 -6.64 -23.52 23.58
N TYR A 208 -5.73 -22.53 23.56
CA TYR A 208 -5.91 -21.26 22.84
C TYR A 208 -6.30 -21.43 21.36
N LEU A 209 -5.74 -22.43 20.67
CA LEU A 209 -6.07 -22.71 19.27
C LEU A 209 -7.50 -23.22 19.08
N ALA A 210 -8.06 -23.94 20.06
CA ALA A 210 -9.46 -24.37 20.01
C ALA A 210 -10.40 -23.17 20.24
N LEU A 211 -10.07 -22.31 21.22
CA LEU A 211 -10.83 -21.08 21.49
C LEU A 211 -10.78 -20.09 20.32
N MET A 212 -9.61 -19.93 19.70
CA MET A 212 -9.43 -19.10 18.50
C MET A 212 -10.17 -19.67 17.29
N ARG A 213 -10.21 -21.00 17.13
CA ARG A 213 -11.04 -21.65 16.10
C ARG A 213 -12.52 -21.38 16.31
N VAL A 214 -13.04 -21.53 17.53
CA VAL A 214 -14.44 -21.19 17.88
C VAL A 214 -14.77 -19.75 17.47
N VAL A 215 -13.94 -18.78 17.88
CA VAL A 215 -14.14 -17.36 17.53
C VAL A 215 -14.06 -17.09 16.02
N THR A 216 -13.18 -17.79 15.29
CA THR A 216 -12.93 -17.52 13.87
C THR A 216 -13.92 -18.24 12.94
N THR A 217 -14.41 -19.43 13.31
CA THR A 217 -15.22 -20.27 12.41
C THR A 217 -16.68 -20.45 12.84
N GLY A 218 -17.10 -19.92 14.00
CA GLY A 218 -18.45 -20.15 14.52
C GLY A 218 -18.71 -21.58 15.02
N SER A 219 -17.77 -22.50 14.79
CA SER A 219 -17.97 -23.95 14.95
C SER A 219 -17.54 -24.44 16.32
N HIS A 220 -18.27 -25.41 16.86
CA HIS A 220 -17.94 -26.09 18.10
C HIS A 220 -16.57 -26.79 18.03
N PRO A 221 -15.79 -26.86 19.14
CA PRO A 221 -14.60 -27.71 19.22
C PRO A 221 -14.97 -29.19 19.03
N HIS A 222 -14.16 -29.93 18.27
CA HIS A 222 -14.32 -31.39 18.07
C HIS A 222 -13.89 -32.25 19.28
N ARG A 223 -13.60 -31.64 20.43
CA ARG A 223 -13.18 -32.34 21.65
C ARG A 223 -14.17 -32.01 22.76
N ASP A 224 -14.81 -33.05 23.28
CA ASP A 224 -15.85 -32.91 24.30
C ASP A 224 -15.30 -32.27 25.58
N GLU A 225 -14.07 -32.61 25.99
CA GLU A 225 -13.34 -31.94 27.09
C GLU A 225 -13.30 -30.41 26.95
N VAL A 226 -13.07 -29.91 25.73
CA VAL A 226 -12.97 -28.47 25.44
C VAL A 226 -14.36 -27.83 25.40
N LEU A 227 -15.38 -28.58 24.96
CA LEU A 227 -16.78 -28.15 25.04
C LEU A 227 -17.25 -28.06 26.49
N GLU A 228 -16.93 -29.03 27.34
CA GLU A 228 -17.25 -29.02 28.77
C GLU A 228 -16.53 -27.89 29.50
N GLN A 229 -15.23 -27.68 29.26
CA GLN A 229 -14.48 -26.54 29.83
C GLN A 229 -15.08 -25.20 29.40
N LEU A 230 -15.41 -25.04 28.11
CA LEU A 230 -16.01 -23.82 27.58
C LEU A 230 -17.44 -23.60 28.13
N ALA A 231 -18.26 -24.65 28.20
CA ALA A 231 -19.59 -24.61 28.77
C ALA A 231 -19.54 -24.25 30.26
N LYS A 232 -18.62 -24.82 31.03
CA LYS A 232 -18.39 -24.50 32.44
C LYS A 232 -17.93 -23.04 32.63
N ALA A 233 -17.00 -22.56 31.80
CA ALA A 233 -16.52 -21.18 31.84
C ALA A 233 -17.63 -20.16 31.49
N LEU A 234 -18.52 -20.50 30.55
CA LEU A 234 -19.67 -19.67 30.20
C LEU A 234 -20.76 -19.72 31.30
N ALA A 235 -21.17 -20.92 31.73
CA ALA A 235 -22.24 -21.14 32.72
C ALA A 235 -21.92 -20.59 34.13
N MET A 236 -20.64 -20.47 34.50
CA MET A 236 -20.23 -19.74 35.71
C MET A 236 -20.58 -18.24 35.70
N THR A 237 -21.12 -17.72 34.58
CA THR A 237 -21.46 -16.30 34.41
C THR A 237 -22.97 -16.03 34.38
N ASP A 238 -23.81 -17.07 34.24
CA ASP A 238 -25.28 -16.94 34.09
C ASP A 238 -26.03 -16.69 35.43
N THR A 239 -25.34 -16.64 36.57
CA THR A 239 -25.93 -16.37 37.90
C THR A 239 -26.01 -14.89 38.29
N GLN A 240 -25.80 -13.97 37.35
CA GLN A 240 -26.14 -12.56 37.53
C GLN A 240 -27.27 -12.15 36.55
N PRO A 241 -28.36 -11.52 37.04
CA PRO A 241 -29.47 -11.13 36.18
C PRO A 241 -29.00 -10.14 35.13
N SER A 242 -29.38 -10.42 33.89
CA SER A 242 -29.12 -9.63 32.70
C SER A 242 -30.03 -8.42 32.62
N ASP A 243 -29.45 -7.26 32.32
CA ASP A 243 -30.12 -6.19 31.59
C ASP A 243 -29.45 -6.04 30.21
N SER A 244 -30.26 -5.79 29.19
CA SER A 244 -29.92 -5.53 27.77
C SER A 244 -29.31 -6.68 26.94
N ASP A 245 -30.18 -7.21 26.08
CA ASP A 245 -29.95 -8.08 24.92
C ASP A 245 -28.88 -7.59 23.91
N THR A 246 -28.18 -8.53 23.24
CA THR A 246 -28.22 -8.63 21.75
C THR A 246 -27.56 -9.88 21.15
N GLU A 247 -28.10 -10.33 20.00
CA GLU A 247 -27.60 -11.40 19.11
C GLU A 247 -27.17 -10.81 17.74
N ARG A 248 -26.78 -11.54 16.66
CA ARG A 248 -26.71 -12.99 16.40
C ARG A 248 -25.63 -13.40 15.37
N ALA A 249 -24.80 -14.41 15.73
CA ALA A 249 -24.24 -15.49 14.87
C ALA A 249 -23.52 -15.22 13.51
N GLY A 250 -22.94 -16.29 12.94
CA GLY A 250 -22.43 -16.38 11.57
C GLY A 250 -22.19 -17.85 11.17
N ALA A 251 -22.69 -18.29 10.01
CA ALA A 251 -22.74 -19.70 9.59
C ALA A 251 -22.37 -19.90 8.09
N ASP A 252 -22.27 -21.17 7.66
CA ASP A 252 -21.65 -21.61 6.40
C ASP A 252 -22.15 -20.93 5.10
N ALA A 253 -21.21 -20.56 4.23
CA ALA A 253 -21.46 -20.16 2.86
C ALA A 253 -21.39 -21.37 1.90
N PRO A 254 -22.20 -21.40 0.81
CA PRO A 254 -22.23 -22.51 -0.12
C PRO A 254 -20.90 -22.66 -0.89
N VAL A 255 -20.33 -23.88 -0.85
CA VAL A 255 -19.07 -24.23 -1.52
C VAL A 255 -19.25 -24.23 -3.03
N THR A 256 -18.42 -23.49 -3.77
CA THR A 256 -18.53 -23.44 -5.24
C THR A 256 -17.99 -24.72 -5.90
N PRO A 257 -18.51 -25.15 -7.07
CA PRO A 257 -17.99 -26.32 -7.80
C PRO A 257 -16.47 -26.26 -8.09
N LEU A 258 -15.92 -25.10 -8.44
CA LEU A 258 -14.47 -24.92 -8.57
C LEU A 258 -13.74 -25.16 -7.24
N GLN A 259 -14.26 -24.61 -6.15
CA GLN A 259 -13.69 -24.78 -4.83
C GLN A 259 -13.69 -26.26 -4.40
N ALA A 260 -14.78 -26.99 -4.68
CA ALA A 260 -14.88 -28.43 -4.41
C ALA A 260 -13.85 -29.23 -5.24
N ALA A 261 -13.70 -28.93 -6.53
CA ALA A 261 -12.72 -29.59 -7.40
C ALA A 261 -11.27 -29.35 -6.95
N LEU A 262 -10.95 -28.13 -6.49
CA LEU A 262 -9.62 -27.79 -5.99
C LEU A 262 -9.32 -28.41 -4.63
N ARG A 263 -10.29 -28.44 -3.70
CA ARG A 263 -10.16 -29.16 -2.43
C ARG A 263 -9.88 -30.65 -2.69
N LYS A 264 -10.67 -31.28 -3.57
CA LYS A 264 -10.44 -32.68 -3.96
C LYS A 264 -9.02 -32.90 -4.53
N LEU A 265 -8.52 -32.04 -5.42
CA LEU A 265 -7.16 -32.17 -5.95
C LEU A 265 -6.07 -32.04 -4.86
N ILE A 266 -6.29 -31.18 -3.86
CA ILE A 266 -5.40 -31.01 -2.72
C ILE A 266 -5.41 -32.26 -1.84
N ASP A 267 -6.59 -32.82 -1.57
CA ASP A 267 -6.78 -34.01 -0.75
C ASP A 267 -6.21 -35.27 -1.45
N ASP A 268 -6.55 -35.50 -2.73
CA ASP A 268 -6.09 -36.62 -3.58
C ASP A 268 -4.56 -36.66 -3.73
N ARG A 269 -3.88 -35.51 -3.65
CA ARG A 269 -2.41 -35.38 -3.77
C ARG A 269 -1.71 -35.06 -2.44
N HIS A 270 -2.44 -35.04 -1.32
CA HIS A 270 -1.95 -34.68 0.02
C HIS A 270 -1.12 -33.37 0.05
N LEU A 271 -1.53 -32.37 -0.72
CA LEU A 271 -0.80 -31.11 -0.84
C LEU A 271 -1.04 -30.20 0.38
N THR A 272 0.01 -29.52 0.84
CA THR A 272 -0.20 -28.36 1.72
C THR A 272 -0.68 -27.16 0.91
N MET A 273 -1.34 -26.18 1.55
CA MET A 273 -1.76 -24.94 0.86
C MET A 273 -0.59 -24.19 0.20
N LYS A 274 0.63 -24.29 0.78
CA LYS A 274 1.86 -23.74 0.19
C LYS A 274 2.28 -24.51 -1.06
N ALA A 275 2.34 -25.84 -0.98
CA ALA A 275 2.68 -26.69 -2.11
C ALA A 275 1.66 -26.57 -3.26
N PHE A 276 0.37 -26.45 -2.95
CA PHE A 276 -0.66 -26.15 -3.96
C PHE A 276 -0.46 -24.77 -4.59
N ALA A 277 -0.14 -23.73 -3.81
CA ALA A 277 0.13 -22.40 -4.34
C ALA A 277 1.35 -22.38 -5.27
N GLU A 278 2.45 -23.05 -4.89
CA GLU A 278 3.66 -23.21 -5.71
C GLU A 278 3.37 -24.01 -6.99
N LEU A 279 2.62 -25.13 -6.89
CA LEU A 279 2.28 -25.99 -8.03
C LEU A 279 1.30 -25.29 -9.00
N ALA A 280 0.43 -24.40 -8.50
CA ALA A 280 -0.43 -23.54 -9.29
C ALA A 280 0.25 -22.26 -9.79
N ASP A 281 1.47 -21.98 -9.35
CA ASP A 281 2.21 -20.74 -9.57
C ASP A 281 1.34 -19.50 -9.26
N LEU A 282 0.93 -19.45 -7.98
CA LEU A 282 0.09 -18.43 -7.33
C LEU A 282 0.66 -18.02 -5.97
N SER A 283 0.30 -16.83 -5.50
CA SER A 283 0.56 -16.47 -4.10
C SER A 283 -0.24 -17.35 -3.13
N VAL A 284 0.32 -17.68 -1.97
CA VAL A 284 -0.35 -18.47 -0.92
C VAL A 284 -1.66 -17.80 -0.47
N LEU A 285 -1.72 -16.46 -0.50
CA LEU A 285 -2.96 -15.72 -0.20
C LEU A 285 -4.02 -15.96 -1.27
N THR A 286 -3.68 -15.82 -2.56
CA THR A 286 -4.59 -16.07 -3.69
C THR A 286 -5.12 -17.49 -3.67
N ALA A 287 -4.22 -18.48 -3.47
CA ALA A 287 -4.59 -19.89 -3.33
C ALA A 287 -5.53 -20.11 -2.12
N THR A 288 -5.28 -19.45 -1.00
CA THR A 288 -6.15 -19.55 0.20
C THR A 288 -7.52 -18.95 -0.06
N ARG A 289 -7.63 -17.79 -0.72
CA ARG A 289 -8.93 -17.18 -1.09
C ARG A 289 -9.71 -18.11 -2.03
N LEU A 290 -9.05 -18.62 -3.08
CA LEU A 290 -9.65 -19.55 -4.04
C LEU A 290 -10.19 -20.84 -3.36
N VAL A 291 -9.41 -21.47 -2.49
CA VAL A 291 -9.76 -22.78 -1.87
C VAL A 291 -10.66 -22.64 -0.64
N LYS A 292 -10.57 -21.54 0.13
CA LYS A 292 -11.37 -21.34 1.36
C LYS A 292 -12.58 -20.41 1.16
N GLN A 293 -12.45 -19.35 0.37
CA GLN A 293 -13.50 -18.34 0.14
C GLN A 293 -14.23 -18.55 -1.20
N GLY A 294 -13.74 -19.41 -2.09
CA GLY A 294 -14.38 -19.71 -3.38
C GLY A 294 -14.29 -18.58 -4.41
N THR A 295 -13.51 -17.53 -4.14
CA THR A 295 -13.33 -16.36 -5.03
C THR A 295 -12.71 -16.77 -6.36
N LEU A 296 -13.40 -16.51 -7.47
CA LEU A 296 -12.87 -16.75 -8.81
C LEU A 296 -11.66 -15.82 -9.08
N PRO A 297 -10.61 -16.30 -9.76
CA PRO A 297 -9.47 -15.47 -10.13
C PRO A 297 -9.84 -14.51 -11.26
N SER A 298 -9.17 -13.36 -11.33
CA SER A 298 -9.38 -12.30 -12.34
C SER A 298 -8.60 -12.53 -13.65
N ARG A 299 -7.47 -13.24 -13.59
CA ARG A 299 -6.48 -13.27 -14.68
C ARG A 299 -6.58 -14.54 -15.53
N ALA A 300 -6.65 -14.36 -16.85
CA ALA A 300 -6.72 -15.46 -17.82
C ALA A 300 -5.58 -16.50 -17.67
N ALA A 301 -4.34 -16.05 -17.41
CA ALA A 301 -3.21 -16.95 -17.17
C ALA A 301 -3.41 -17.87 -15.94
N THR A 302 -4.07 -17.38 -14.88
CA THR A 302 -4.42 -18.20 -13.71
C THR A 302 -5.46 -19.26 -14.07
N HIS A 303 -6.46 -18.93 -14.88
CA HIS A 303 -7.44 -19.90 -15.38
C HIS A 303 -6.77 -21.02 -16.21
N GLN A 304 -5.83 -20.67 -17.08
CA GLN A 304 -5.07 -21.65 -17.86
C GLN A 304 -4.25 -22.59 -16.96
N LYS A 305 -3.55 -22.06 -15.96
CA LYS A 305 -2.81 -22.86 -14.97
C LYS A 305 -3.73 -23.82 -14.21
N LEU A 306 -4.84 -23.33 -13.64
CA LEU A 306 -5.81 -24.15 -12.90
C LEU A 306 -6.44 -25.24 -13.77
N ARG A 307 -6.73 -24.95 -15.05
CA ARG A 307 -7.23 -25.93 -16.02
C ARG A 307 -6.23 -27.06 -16.24
N THR A 308 -4.95 -26.73 -16.46
CA THR A 308 -3.87 -27.72 -16.61
C THR A 308 -3.72 -28.58 -15.36
N LEU A 309 -3.79 -27.98 -14.16
CA LEU A 309 -3.67 -28.74 -12.90
C LEU A 309 -4.80 -29.72 -12.66
N LEU A 310 -6.04 -29.30 -12.93
CA LEU A 310 -7.24 -30.14 -12.84
C LEU A 310 -7.33 -31.17 -13.97
N ASN A 311 -6.42 -31.13 -14.94
CA ASN A 311 -6.40 -31.97 -16.15
C ASN A 311 -7.73 -31.93 -16.93
N LEU A 312 -8.31 -30.73 -17.08
CA LEU A 312 -9.58 -30.52 -17.75
C LEU A 312 -9.40 -29.98 -19.17
N SER A 313 -10.30 -30.39 -20.08
CA SER A 313 -10.47 -29.71 -21.37
C SER A 313 -10.95 -28.28 -21.15
N GLU A 314 -10.78 -27.44 -22.17
CA GLU A 314 -11.24 -26.05 -22.12
C GLU A 314 -12.74 -25.95 -21.88
N SER A 315 -13.54 -26.74 -22.61
CA SER A 315 -14.99 -26.86 -22.43
C SER A 315 -15.40 -27.31 -21.03
N ALA A 316 -14.79 -28.37 -20.50
CA ALA A 316 -15.12 -28.88 -19.17
C ALA A 316 -14.77 -27.86 -18.06
N TYR A 317 -13.72 -27.07 -18.27
CA TYR A 317 -13.33 -26.00 -17.36
C TYR A 317 -14.26 -24.79 -17.46
N THR A 318 -14.68 -24.36 -18.66
CA THR A 318 -15.68 -23.29 -18.82
C THR A 318 -17.03 -23.67 -18.21
N ASP A 319 -17.48 -24.92 -18.38
CA ASP A 319 -18.72 -25.41 -17.79
C ASP A 319 -18.66 -25.45 -16.25
N LEU A 320 -17.47 -25.73 -15.69
CA LEU A 320 -17.22 -25.71 -14.26
C LEU A 320 -17.19 -24.27 -13.71
N LEU A 321 -16.62 -23.31 -14.45
CA LEU A 321 -16.70 -21.89 -14.12
C LEU A 321 -18.15 -21.36 -14.18
N ALA A 322 -18.89 -21.68 -15.24
CA ALA A 322 -20.29 -21.27 -15.40
C ALA A 322 -21.17 -21.77 -14.24
N ARG A 323 -20.99 -23.03 -13.81
CA ARG A 323 -21.65 -23.59 -12.62
C ARG A 323 -21.18 -22.96 -11.30
N SER A 324 -19.99 -22.36 -11.27
CA SER A 324 -19.45 -21.66 -10.09
C SER A 324 -19.86 -20.19 -10.02
N ALA A 325 -20.32 -19.60 -11.12
CA ALA A 325 -20.88 -18.25 -11.21
C ALA A 325 -22.42 -18.25 -11.05
N GLY A 326 -22.95 -19.09 -10.14
CA GLY A 326 -24.38 -19.41 -10.04
C GLY A 326 -25.31 -18.21 -9.76
N PRO A 327 -26.63 -18.37 -10.04
CA PRO A 327 -27.58 -17.27 -10.29
C PRO A 327 -28.02 -16.44 -9.06
N ALA A 328 -27.32 -16.54 -7.94
CA ALA A 328 -27.65 -15.84 -6.68
C ALA A 328 -26.58 -14.84 -6.22
N GLY A 329 -25.49 -14.70 -6.99
CA GLY A 329 -24.53 -13.61 -6.80
C GLY A 329 -24.96 -12.38 -7.60
N THR A 330 -25.71 -11.47 -6.99
CA THR A 330 -25.61 -10.05 -7.39
C THR A 330 -24.11 -9.73 -7.42
N PRO A 331 -23.55 -9.11 -8.47
CA PRO A 331 -22.15 -8.74 -8.44
C PRO A 331 -21.98 -7.75 -7.29
N VAL A 332 -21.45 -8.23 -6.17
CA VAL A 332 -20.85 -7.38 -5.14
C VAL A 332 -19.85 -6.57 -5.92
N ALA A 333 -20.13 -5.28 -6.08
CA ALA A 333 -19.29 -4.40 -6.86
C ALA A 333 -17.89 -4.56 -6.30
N SER A 334 -16.99 -5.14 -7.10
CA SER A 334 -15.63 -5.37 -6.66
C SER A 334 -15.05 -4.01 -6.36
N GLU A 335 -14.95 -3.65 -5.07
CA GLU A 335 -13.98 -2.67 -4.63
C GLU A 335 -12.68 -3.05 -5.33
N GLU A 336 -12.07 -2.09 -6.05
CA GLU A 336 -10.95 -2.35 -6.96
C GLU A 336 -9.71 -2.75 -6.16
N GLY A 337 -9.72 -3.99 -5.68
CA GLY A 337 -8.91 -4.52 -4.61
C GLY A 337 -7.53 -4.91 -5.08
N ASP A 338 -6.79 -3.90 -5.56
CA ASP A 338 -5.34 -3.83 -5.59
C ASP A 338 -4.68 -5.16 -5.96
N ASP A 339 -5.05 -5.65 -7.15
CA ASP A 339 -4.59 -6.92 -7.69
C ASP A 339 -3.10 -6.79 -8.03
N PHE A 340 -2.24 -7.06 -7.02
CA PHE A 340 -0.79 -6.89 -7.06
C PHE A 340 -0.22 -7.52 -8.33
N GLN A 341 0.10 -6.68 -9.31
CA GLN A 341 0.74 -7.11 -10.54
C GLN A 341 2.20 -7.40 -10.24
N HIS A 342 2.47 -8.60 -9.76
CA HIS A 342 3.76 -9.26 -9.96
C HIS A 342 3.98 -9.41 -11.47
N ARG A 343 4.47 -8.34 -12.10
CA ARG A 343 5.32 -8.46 -13.28
C ARG A 343 6.63 -9.07 -12.80
N GLU A 344 6.64 -10.39 -12.73
CA GLU A 344 7.90 -11.10 -12.97
C GLU A 344 8.38 -10.71 -14.37
N THR A 345 9.69 -10.67 -14.53
CA THR A 345 10.35 -10.08 -15.68
C THR A 345 10.08 -10.92 -16.93
N ASP A 346 9.17 -10.45 -17.78
CA ASP A 346 9.19 -10.83 -19.19
C ASP A 346 10.60 -10.55 -19.72
N GLU A 347 11.28 -11.63 -20.08
CA GLU A 347 12.63 -11.64 -20.60
C GLU A 347 12.63 -10.90 -21.94
N ILE A 348 13.13 -9.66 -21.94
CA ILE A 348 13.24 -8.86 -23.16
C ILE A 348 14.34 -9.48 -24.03
N VAL A 349 13.96 -10.49 -24.82
CA VAL A 349 14.72 -10.92 -25.99
C VAL A 349 14.67 -9.74 -26.97
N PRO A 350 15.81 -9.08 -27.28
CA PRO A 350 15.83 -7.93 -28.17
C PRO A 350 15.69 -8.43 -29.62
N GLN A 351 14.46 -8.64 -30.06
CA GLN A 351 14.17 -8.82 -31.47
C GLN A 351 14.44 -7.48 -32.18
N GLY A 352 15.29 -7.51 -33.21
CA GLY A 352 15.90 -6.31 -33.76
C GLY A 352 14.89 -5.35 -34.41
N ASP A 353 15.04 -4.06 -34.15
CA ASP A 353 15.59 -3.13 -35.13
C ASP A 353 15.84 -1.73 -34.53
N ASN A 354 16.87 -1.03 -35.06
CA ASN A 354 17.40 0.30 -34.71
C ASN A 354 18.68 0.36 -33.83
N ALA A 355 19.75 -0.24 -34.32
CA ALA A 355 21.12 -0.01 -33.84
C ALA A 355 21.67 1.38 -34.25
N SER A 356 21.17 2.47 -33.63
CA SER A 356 21.63 3.84 -33.96
C SER A 356 21.80 4.81 -32.77
N ALA A 357 21.38 4.46 -31.54
CA ALA A 357 21.19 5.43 -30.45
C ALA A 357 22.03 5.21 -29.16
N LEU A 358 22.96 4.25 -29.14
CA LEU A 358 23.68 3.83 -27.91
C LEU A 358 25.21 4.07 -27.91
N TYR A 359 25.68 5.13 -28.56
CA TYR A 359 27.05 5.64 -28.37
C TYR A 359 27.08 7.14 -28.03
N ARG A 360 26.76 7.46 -26.76
CA ARG A 360 27.29 8.65 -26.06
C ARG A 360 28.17 8.23 -24.90
N ARG A 361 29.30 7.62 -25.25
CA ARG A 361 30.42 7.29 -24.34
C ARG A 361 31.74 7.88 -24.86
N SER A 362 31.64 9.00 -25.58
CA SER A 362 32.68 9.57 -26.45
C SER A 362 33.36 10.83 -25.91
N ASP A 363 32.76 11.52 -24.93
CA ASP A 363 33.30 12.82 -24.48
C ASP A 363 34.53 12.67 -23.56
N LEU A 364 34.69 11.53 -22.88
CA LEU A 364 35.93 11.20 -22.15
C LEU A 364 37.08 10.76 -23.07
N ALA A 365 36.79 10.38 -24.32
CA ALA A 365 37.81 9.93 -25.28
C ALA A 365 38.41 11.08 -26.10
N ARG A 366 37.82 12.29 -26.06
CA ARG A 366 38.28 13.46 -26.82
C ARG A 366 39.25 14.39 -26.09
N ASP A 367 39.42 14.22 -24.78
CA ASP A 367 40.23 15.11 -23.94
C ASP A 367 41.61 14.55 -23.54
N ALA A 368 42.04 13.42 -24.15
CA ALA A 368 43.32 12.75 -23.88
C ALA A 368 44.59 13.58 -24.20
N GLY A 369 44.46 14.82 -24.68
CA GLY A 369 45.55 15.76 -24.95
C GLY A 369 45.58 17.01 -24.06
N LYS A 370 44.64 17.20 -23.12
CA LYS A 370 44.67 18.35 -22.20
C LYS A 370 45.61 18.09 -21.02
N ASP A 371 46.33 19.12 -20.59
CA ASP A 371 47.14 19.11 -19.37
C ASP A 371 46.31 18.57 -18.19
N PRO A 372 46.75 17.51 -17.48
CA PRO A 372 46.02 16.96 -16.33
C PRO A 372 45.76 18.01 -15.24
N LYS A 373 46.60 19.05 -15.10
CA LYS A 373 46.32 20.15 -14.17
C LYS A 373 45.09 20.95 -14.56
N ALA A 374 44.91 21.22 -15.85
CA ALA A 374 43.73 21.93 -16.37
C ALA A 374 42.45 21.09 -16.20
N GLN A 375 42.55 19.76 -16.37
CA GLN A 375 41.42 18.86 -16.12
C GLN A 375 41.00 18.85 -14.64
N VAL A 376 41.94 18.81 -13.71
CA VAL A 376 41.65 18.86 -12.26
C VAL A 376 40.96 20.18 -11.88
N VAL A 377 41.39 21.31 -12.45
CA VAL A 377 40.76 22.63 -12.21
C VAL A 377 39.31 22.67 -12.70
N ASP A 378 39.03 22.15 -13.91
CA ASP A 378 37.66 22.07 -14.46
C ASP A 378 36.77 21.12 -13.64
N ILE A 379 37.31 19.99 -13.18
CA ILE A 379 36.59 19.06 -12.29
C ILE A 379 36.23 19.75 -10.96
N ILE A 380 37.18 20.45 -10.31
CA ILE A 380 36.94 21.18 -9.06
C ILE A 380 35.90 22.30 -9.26
N GLY A 381 35.96 23.01 -10.39
CA GLY A 381 35.00 24.09 -10.73
C GLY A 381 33.56 23.62 -10.93
N ARG A 382 33.32 22.31 -11.14
CA ARG A 382 31.99 21.70 -11.30
C ARG A 382 31.43 21.09 -10.00
N LEU A 383 32.20 21.08 -8.90
CA LEU A 383 31.74 20.52 -7.62
C LEU A 383 30.78 21.47 -6.90
N ASN A 384 29.74 20.92 -6.29
CA ASN A 384 28.84 21.68 -5.42
C ASN A 384 29.48 21.95 -4.03
N PRO A 385 28.95 22.88 -3.22
CA PRO A 385 29.57 23.25 -1.94
C PRO A 385 29.77 22.08 -0.95
N ARG A 386 28.86 21.09 -0.92
CA ARG A 386 29.02 19.89 -0.08
C ARG A 386 30.14 18.99 -0.59
N GLN A 387 30.29 18.84 -1.90
CA GLN A 387 31.37 18.08 -2.52
C GLN A 387 32.73 18.76 -2.32
N LEU A 388 32.79 20.10 -2.40
CA LEU A 388 34.01 20.86 -2.06
C LEU A 388 34.40 20.67 -0.59
N GLN A 389 33.43 20.68 0.33
CA GLN A 389 33.70 20.43 1.75
C GLN A 389 34.20 19.00 2.02
N ALA A 390 33.63 18.00 1.34
CA ALA A 390 34.09 16.61 1.43
C ALA A 390 35.49 16.41 0.81
N LEU A 391 35.76 17.04 -0.34
CA LEU A 391 37.10 17.03 -0.97
C LEU A 391 38.15 17.69 -0.07
N HIS A 392 37.80 18.82 0.56
CA HIS A 392 38.67 19.49 1.53
C HIS A 392 38.98 18.60 2.73
N GLN A 393 37.96 17.96 3.34
CA GLN A 393 38.18 17.01 4.43
C GLN A 393 39.09 15.85 4.01
N PHE A 394 38.86 15.27 2.82
CA PHE A 394 39.69 14.19 2.29
C PHE A 394 41.17 14.61 2.11
N LEU A 395 41.41 15.79 1.54
CA LEU A 395 42.77 16.32 1.37
C LEU A 395 43.45 16.58 2.72
N VAL A 396 42.73 17.09 3.72
CA VAL A 396 43.24 17.30 5.10
C VAL A 396 43.54 15.97 5.81
N THR A 397 42.89 14.85 5.44
CA THR A 397 43.23 13.52 5.99
C THR A 397 44.37 12.80 5.28
N MET A 398 44.85 13.34 4.15
CA MET A 398 45.90 12.75 3.31
C MET A 398 47.25 13.47 3.39
N LEU A 399 47.29 14.64 4.06
CA LEU A 399 48.47 15.48 4.29
C LEU A 399 48.82 15.50 5.78
#